data_AF-A0A5C5SST1-F1
#
_entry.id   AF-A0A5C5SST1-F1
#
_cell.length_a   1.000
_cell.length_b   1.000
_cell.length_c   1.000
_cell.angle_alpha   90.00
_cell.angle_beta   90.00
_cell.angle_gamma   90.00
#
_symmetry.space_group_name_H-M   'P 1'
#
loop_
_entity.id
_entity.type
_entity.pdbx_description
1 polymer ?
#
loop_
_entity_poly.entity_id
_entity_poly.type
_entity_poly.pdbx_seq_one_letter_code
_entity_poly.pdbx_strand_id
1 'polypeptide(L)'
;MSNTTQAEAPVADPNATALVQSLTPELVRTLMQDRGYRVELAGDRDRPLLRSATNGVMFEVHFLNALQDASGHADMSFGAVLQVRGTLPLEPINGWNGLRRFSRLHLHNDLLVLSMDVSVLGGVTSAFLRAQIEIWDLLVHDCVSYLRDALQRLAAPAGLNGAETATMPGNMPAAPAQAAAVSN
;
A
#
# COMPACT_ATOMS: atom_id res chain seq x y z
N MET A 1 11.41 -25.70 -61.73
CA MET A 1 12.26 -25.42 -60.56
C MET A 1 11.37 -24.80 -59.52
N SER A 2 10.85 -25.62 -58.59
CA SER A 2 9.92 -25.16 -57.56
C SER A 2 10.73 -24.69 -56.37
N ASN A 3 10.73 -23.38 -56.10
CA ASN A 3 11.34 -22.84 -54.89
C ASN A 3 10.34 -22.96 -53.74
N THR A 4 10.67 -23.84 -52.81
CA THR A 4 10.02 -24.01 -51.51
C THR A 4 10.13 -22.71 -50.70
N THR A 5 9.00 -22.10 -50.38
CA THR A 5 8.92 -21.04 -49.36
C THR A 5 9.24 -21.64 -48.00
N GLN A 6 10.43 -21.35 -47.47
CA GLN A 6 10.77 -21.58 -46.07
C GLN A 6 9.92 -20.63 -45.21
N ALA A 7 9.10 -21.19 -44.33
CA ALA A 7 8.45 -20.44 -43.26
C ALA A 7 9.52 -19.99 -42.26
N GLU A 8 9.73 -18.69 -42.16
CA GLU A 8 10.59 -18.05 -41.17
C GLU A 8 9.94 -18.25 -39.78
N ALA A 9 10.66 -18.93 -38.88
CA ALA A 9 10.21 -19.08 -37.50
C ALA A 9 10.22 -17.71 -36.79
N PRO A 10 9.27 -17.42 -35.89
CA PRO A 10 9.22 -16.14 -35.21
C PRO A 10 10.50 -15.95 -34.38
N VAL A 11 11.26 -14.91 -34.71
CA VAL A 11 12.42 -14.45 -33.93
C VAL A 11 11.89 -13.95 -32.59
N ALA A 12 12.15 -14.69 -31.51
CA ALA A 12 11.86 -14.22 -30.16
C ALA A 12 12.70 -12.97 -29.87
N ASP A 13 12.05 -11.90 -29.40
CA ASP A 13 12.72 -10.64 -29.05
C ASP A 13 13.67 -10.88 -27.85
N PRO A 14 15.00 -10.69 -28.02
CA PRO A 14 15.98 -10.91 -26.95
C PRO A 14 15.82 -9.95 -25.76
N ASN A 15 14.97 -8.93 -25.86
CA ASN A 15 14.66 -7.99 -24.79
C ASN A 15 13.29 -8.23 -24.11
N ALA A 16 12.55 -9.28 -24.49
CA ALA A 16 11.26 -9.58 -23.88
C ALA A 16 11.44 -9.93 -22.39
N THR A 17 11.11 -8.99 -21.51
CA THR A 17 11.09 -9.23 -20.06
C THR A 17 9.97 -10.21 -19.74
N ALA A 18 10.31 -11.37 -19.17
CA ALA A 18 9.32 -12.35 -18.75
C ALA A 18 8.35 -11.74 -17.73
N LEU A 19 7.05 -11.80 -18.05
CA LEU A 19 6.00 -11.30 -17.19
C LEU A 19 5.56 -12.38 -16.20
N VAL A 20 5.44 -11.98 -14.94
CA VAL A 20 4.81 -12.76 -13.87
C VAL A 20 3.31 -12.54 -13.95
N GLN A 21 2.56 -13.61 -14.17
CA GLN A 21 1.09 -13.58 -14.27
C GLN A 21 0.40 -14.35 -13.14
N SER A 22 1.17 -15.08 -12.33
CA SER A 22 0.69 -15.79 -11.14
C SER A 22 1.72 -15.72 -10.02
N LEU A 23 1.24 -15.74 -8.78
CA LEU A 23 2.04 -15.74 -7.57
C LEU A 23 2.09 -17.15 -6.96
N THR A 24 3.30 -17.66 -6.76
CA THR A 24 3.54 -18.88 -5.99
C THR A 24 4.28 -18.53 -4.68
N PRO A 25 4.06 -19.31 -3.60
CA PRO A 25 4.79 -19.11 -2.34
C PRO A 25 6.30 -19.14 -2.50
N GLU A 26 6.82 -20.00 -3.39
CA GLU A 26 8.24 -20.15 -3.68
C GLU A 26 8.82 -18.91 -4.40
N LEU A 27 8.08 -18.34 -5.36
CA LEU A 27 8.49 -17.12 -6.06
C LEU A 27 8.61 -15.96 -5.07
N VAL A 28 7.55 -15.70 -4.30
CA VAL A 28 7.53 -14.57 -3.36
C VAL A 28 8.55 -14.77 -2.24
N ARG A 29 8.72 -16.00 -1.74
CA ARG A 29 9.77 -16.33 -0.76
C ARG A 29 11.15 -16.00 -1.28
N THR A 30 11.48 -16.41 -2.51
CA THR A 30 12.77 -16.08 -3.14
C THR A 30 12.96 -14.58 -3.26
N LEU A 31 11.96 -13.85 -3.76
CA LEU A 31 12.02 -12.39 -3.92
C LEU A 31 12.23 -11.66 -2.57
N MET A 32 11.62 -12.15 -1.50
CA MET A 32 11.83 -11.62 -0.16
C MET A 32 13.22 -11.99 0.40
N GLN A 33 13.68 -13.22 0.20
CA GLN A 33 15.01 -13.67 0.65
C GLN A 33 16.14 -12.92 -0.08
N ASP A 34 15.97 -12.60 -1.36
CA ASP A 34 16.89 -11.75 -2.14
C ASP A 34 17.06 -10.35 -1.53
N ARG A 35 16.08 -9.90 -0.74
CA ARG A 35 16.12 -8.63 0.01
C ARG A 35 16.63 -8.76 1.44
N GLY A 36 17.04 -9.96 1.84
CA GLY A 36 17.54 -10.24 3.18
C GLY A 36 16.45 -10.53 4.22
N TYR A 37 15.19 -10.70 3.81
CA TYR A 37 14.15 -11.14 4.74
C TYR A 37 14.37 -12.60 5.16
N ARG A 38 14.19 -12.85 6.46
CA ARG A 38 13.95 -14.21 6.94
C ARG A 38 12.50 -14.56 6.68
N VAL A 39 12.27 -15.60 5.88
CA VAL A 39 10.92 -16.02 5.49
C VAL A 39 10.64 -17.44 5.98
N GLU A 40 9.50 -17.60 6.65
CA GLU A 40 8.95 -18.89 7.07
C GLU A 40 7.70 -19.20 6.24
N LEU A 41 7.58 -20.43 5.73
CA LEU A 41 6.30 -20.91 5.18
C LEU A 41 5.45 -21.44 6.34
N ALA A 42 4.42 -20.69 6.71
CA ALA A 42 3.59 -20.95 7.89
C ALA A 42 2.18 -21.47 7.55
N GLY A 43 1.77 -21.41 6.28
CA GLY A 43 0.44 -21.84 5.82
C GLY A 43 0.34 -23.33 5.51
N ASP A 44 -0.88 -23.78 5.28
CA ASP A 44 -1.16 -25.12 4.76
C ASP A 44 -1.13 -25.13 3.22
N ARG A 45 -1.36 -26.30 2.61
CA ARG A 45 -1.34 -26.46 1.15
C ARG A 45 -2.45 -25.66 0.45
N ASP A 46 -3.60 -25.51 1.10
CA ASP A 46 -4.80 -24.91 0.51
C ASP A 46 -4.87 -23.39 0.74
N ARG A 47 -4.19 -22.90 1.79
CA ARG A 47 -4.01 -21.49 2.14
C ARG A 47 -2.55 -21.26 2.51
N PRO A 48 -1.66 -21.17 1.51
CA PRO A 48 -0.27 -20.89 1.78
C PRO A 48 -0.12 -19.48 2.37
N LEU A 49 0.85 -19.35 3.26
CA LEU A 49 1.12 -18.14 4.02
C LEU A 49 2.62 -18.06 4.25
N LEU A 50 3.20 -16.90 3.96
CA LEU A 50 4.57 -16.60 4.36
C LEU A 50 4.55 -15.69 5.58
N ARG A 51 5.43 -15.95 6.55
CA ARG A 51 5.65 -15.09 7.71
C ARG A 51 7.05 -14.52 7.67
N SER A 52 7.17 -13.24 7.99
CA SER A 52 8.43 -12.51 8.03
C SER A 52 8.36 -11.36 9.05
N ALA A 53 9.44 -10.63 9.15
CA ALA A 53 9.65 -9.55 10.09
C ALA A 53 10.31 -8.37 9.40
N THR A 54 9.88 -7.15 9.70
CA THR A 54 10.66 -5.95 9.40
C THR A 54 10.51 -4.92 10.50
N ASN A 55 11.58 -4.17 10.78
CA ASN A 55 11.56 -3.09 11.79
C ASN A 55 11.00 -3.51 13.16
N GLY A 56 11.18 -4.78 13.54
CA GLY A 56 10.64 -5.36 14.77
C GLY A 56 9.14 -5.71 14.73
N VAL A 57 8.47 -5.53 13.59
CA VAL A 57 7.06 -5.84 13.36
C VAL A 57 6.95 -7.15 12.57
N MET A 58 6.22 -8.12 13.11
CA MET A 58 5.87 -9.33 12.37
C MET A 58 4.81 -9.02 11.33
N PHE A 59 4.98 -9.60 10.15
CA PHE A 59 3.98 -9.53 9.11
C PHE A 59 3.84 -10.86 8.38
N GLU A 60 2.74 -10.96 7.68
CA GLU A 60 2.34 -12.13 6.93
C GLU A 60 2.01 -11.75 5.49
N VAL A 61 2.25 -12.67 4.56
CA VAL A 61 1.88 -12.57 3.15
C VAL A 61 0.91 -13.70 2.85
N HIS A 62 -0.35 -13.33 2.67
CA HIS A 62 -1.44 -14.25 2.33
C HIS A 62 -1.59 -14.30 0.82
N PHE A 63 -1.66 -15.49 0.24
CA PHE A 63 -1.93 -15.68 -1.18
C PHE A 63 -3.43 -15.86 -1.37
N LEU A 64 -3.99 -15.12 -2.31
CA LEU A 64 -5.42 -14.96 -2.47
C LEU A 64 -5.81 -15.21 -3.93
N ASN A 65 -7.07 -15.53 -4.17
CA ASN A 65 -7.61 -15.73 -5.53
C ASN A 65 -6.80 -16.76 -6.35
N ALA A 66 -6.83 -18.03 -5.92
CA ALA A 66 -6.22 -19.14 -6.62
C ALA A 66 -6.73 -19.25 -8.07
N LEU A 67 -5.81 -19.50 -9.01
CA LEU A 67 -6.12 -19.63 -10.43
C LEU A 67 -6.70 -21.01 -10.75
N GLN A 68 -7.61 -21.06 -11.74
CA GLN A 68 -8.32 -22.29 -12.12
C GLN A 68 -7.39 -23.39 -12.66
N ASP A 69 -6.27 -23.01 -13.26
CA ASP A 69 -5.25 -23.91 -13.79
C ASP A 69 -4.25 -24.39 -12.73
N ALA A 70 -4.47 -24.02 -11.46
CA ALA A 70 -3.60 -24.31 -10.33
C ALA A 70 -2.15 -23.82 -10.49
N SER A 71 -1.89 -22.85 -11.38
CA SER A 71 -0.57 -22.26 -11.60
C SER A 71 -0.11 -21.31 -10.49
N GLY A 72 -1.00 -20.97 -9.56
CA GLY A 72 -0.73 -20.07 -8.44
C GLY A 72 -1.93 -19.19 -8.11
N HIS A 73 -1.65 -17.96 -7.71
CA HIS A 73 -2.60 -16.99 -7.18
C HIS A 73 -2.57 -15.68 -7.98
N ALA A 74 -3.72 -15.02 -8.13
CA ALA A 74 -3.84 -13.77 -8.88
C ALA A 74 -3.35 -12.55 -8.09
N ASP A 75 -3.38 -12.62 -6.77
CA ASP A 75 -2.95 -11.55 -5.87
C ASP A 75 -2.47 -12.08 -4.51
N MET A 76 -1.84 -11.19 -3.76
CA MET A 76 -1.40 -11.42 -2.39
C MET A 76 -1.69 -10.20 -1.53
N SER A 77 -1.83 -10.42 -0.23
CA SER A 77 -1.99 -9.37 0.76
C SER A 77 -0.89 -9.44 1.82
N PHE A 78 -0.18 -8.33 2.01
CA PHE A 78 0.68 -8.13 3.16
C PHE A 78 -0.18 -7.69 4.34
N GLY A 79 0.06 -8.25 5.52
CA GLY A 79 -0.66 -7.92 6.75
C GLY A 79 0.27 -7.89 7.96
N ALA A 80 0.27 -6.78 8.70
CA ALA A 80 0.87 -6.68 10.02
C ALA A 80 -0.23 -6.46 11.06
N VAL A 81 -0.21 -7.25 12.12
CA VAL A 81 -1.18 -7.19 13.21
C VAL A 81 -0.51 -6.65 14.46
N LEU A 82 -1.06 -5.57 15.01
CA LEU A 82 -0.59 -4.91 16.22
C LEU A 82 -1.68 -5.01 17.29
N GLN A 83 -1.31 -5.47 18.49
CA GLN A 83 -2.22 -5.48 19.62
C GLN A 83 -2.37 -4.05 20.17
N VAL A 84 -3.60 -3.55 20.22
CA VAL A 84 -3.91 -2.30 20.91
C VAL A 84 -4.00 -2.58 22.41
N ARG A 85 -3.37 -1.71 23.20
CA ARG A 85 -3.51 -1.69 24.67
C ARG A 85 -4.41 -0.52 25.05
N GLY A 86 -5.57 -0.81 25.61
CA GLY A 86 -6.58 0.21 25.93
C GLY A 86 -7.39 0.62 24.70
N THR A 87 -7.96 1.82 24.73
CA THR A 87 -8.84 2.31 23.66
C THR A 87 -8.05 3.15 22.67
N LEU A 88 -8.04 2.74 21.40
CA LEU A 88 -7.52 3.55 20.29
C LEU A 88 -8.69 4.25 19.58
N PRO A 89 -8.77 5.60 19.61
CA PRO A 89 -9.74 6.33 18.82
C PRO A 89 -9.60 6.03 17.32
N LEU A 90 -10.68 6.19 16.55
CA LEU A 90 -10.65 5.97 15.10
C LEU A 90 -9.93 7.10 14.32
N GLU A 91 -9.70 8.24 14.95
CA GLU A 91 -9.14 9.43 14.30
C GLU A 91 -7.74 9.20 13.68
N PRO A 92 -6.75 8.60 14.38
CA PRO A 92 -5.48 8.22 13.76
C PRO A 92 -5.63 7.21 12.62
N ILE A 93 -6.60 6.29 12.72
CA ILE A 93 -6.83 5.27 11.69
C ILE A 93 -7.33 5.92 10.40
N ASN A 94 -8.31 6.81 10.52
CA ASN A 94 -8.84 7.57 9.40
C ASN A 94 -7.80 8.53 8.81
N GLY A 95 -7.00 9.18 9.67
CA GLY A 95 -5.90 10.05 9.26
C GLY A 95 -4.86 9.30 8.43
N TRP A 96 -4.45 8.10 8.87
CA TRP A 96 -3.54 7.24 8.10
C TRP A 96 -4.11 6.92 6.72
N ASN A 97 -5.36 6.44 6.66
CA ASN A 97 -6.02 6.04 5.41
C ASN A 97 -6.24 7.23 4.46
N GLY A 98 -6.40 8.45 4.99
CA GLY A 98 -6.46 9.67 4.17
C GLY A 98 -5.11 10.09 3.59
N LEU A 99 -4.01 9.78 4.28
CA LEU A 99 -2.65 10.18 3.88
C LEU A 99 -1.91 9.13 3.04
N ARG A 100 -2.22 7.84 3.20
CA ARG A 100 -1.49 6.74 2.56
C ARG A 100 -2.34 6.05 1.52
N ARG A 101 -1.86 6.05 0.28
CA ARG A 101 -2.58 5.51 -0.89
C ARG A 101 -2.39 4.01 -1.10
N PHE A 102 -1.33 3.44 -0.54
CA PHE A 102 -0.91 2.06 -0.79
C PHE A 102 -0.98 1.17 0.46
N SER A 103 -1.71 1.59 1.49
CA SER A 103 -2.01 0.72 2.62
C SER A 103 -3.36 1.08 3.22
N ARG A 104 -3.90 0.16 4.00
CA ARG A 104 -5.08 0.38 4.81
C ARG A 104 -4.78 0.01 6.25
N LEU A 105 -5.18 0.87 7.17
CA LEU A 105 -5.19 0.59 8.60
C LEU A 105 -6.65 0.40 9.04
N HIS A 106 -6.92 -0.65 9.79
CA HIS A 106 -8.25 -0.92 10.33
C HIS A 106 -8.19 -1.61 11.69
N LEU A 107 -9.23 -1.45 12.50
CA LEU A 107 -9.32 -2.03 13.84
C LEU A 107 -10.38 -3.13 13.87
N HIS A 108 -10.03 -4.29 14.41
CA HIS A 108 -10.94 -5.42 14.60
C HIS A 108 -10.64 -6.10 15.95
N ASN A 109 -11.58 -6.08 16.90
CA ASN A 109 -11.44 -6.74 18.21
C ASN A 109 -10.08 -6.44 18.90
N ASP A 110 -9.75 -5.16 19.05
CA ASP A 110 -8.48 -4.65 19.61
C ASP A 110 -7.20 -5.01 18.82
N LEU A 111 -7.35 -5.60 17.64
CA LEU A 111 -6.26 -5.83 16.70
C LEU A 111 -6.27 -4.72 15.65
N LEU A 112 -5.19 -3.96 15.63
CA LEU A 112 -4.93 -2.98 14.59
C LEU A 112 -4.18 -3.68 13.45
N VAL A 113 -4.79 -3.70 12.27
CA VAL A 113 -4.25 -4.40 11.11
C VAL A 113 -3.87 -3.38 10.04
N LEU A 114 -2.58 -3.37 9.71
CA LEU A 114 -2.05 -2.69 8.53
C LEU A 114 -2.00 -3.70 7.40
N SER A 115 -2.60 -3.37 6.25
CA SER A 115 -2.58 -4.23 5.07
C SER A 115 -2.22 -3.49 3.79
N MET A 116 -1.65 -4.23 2.84
CA MET A 116 -1.39 -3.79 1.47
C MET A 116 -1.62 -4.96 0.51
N ASP A 117 -2.47 -4.74 -0.50
CA ASP A 117 -2.81 -5.76 -1.51
C ASP A 117 -2.02 -5.53 -2.80
N VAL A 118 -1.65 -6.62 -3.47
CA VAL A 118 -0.88 -6.61 -4.73
C VAL A 118 -1.45 -7.62 -5.71
N SER A 119 -1.89 -7.14 -6.87
CA SER A 119 -2.32 -8.00 -7.98
C SER A 119 -1.28 -8.10 -9.07
N VAL A 120 -1.18 -9.27 -9.71
CA VAL A 120 -0.33 -9.53 -10.88
C VAL A 120 -1.13 -9.81 -12.15
N LEU A 121 -2.47 -9.66 -12.09
CA LEU A 121 -3.33 -9.83 -13.25
C LEU A 121 -2.92 -8.87 -14.37
N GLY A 122 -2.87 -9.38 -15.60
CA GLY A 122 -2.37 -8.65 -16.77
C GLY A 122 -0.86 -8.72 -16.97
N GLY A 123 -0.12 -9.32 -16.04
CA GLY A 123 1.31 -9.54 -16.16
C GLY A 123 2.14 -8.36 -15.64
N VAL A 124 3.05 -8.63 -14.72
CA VAL A 124 3.97 -7.65 -14.14
C VAL A 124 5.41 -8.13 -14.25
N THR A 125 6.38 -7.23 -14.10
CA THR A 125 7.79 -7.64 -14.05
C THR A 125 8.18 -8.11 -12.65
N SER A 126 9.23 -8.92 -12.52
CA SER A 126 9.80 -9.24 -11.20
C SER A 126 10.31 -7.99 -10.46
N ALA A 127 10.72 -6.95 -11.21
CA ALA A 127 11.12 -5.66 -10.63
C ALA A 127 9.94 -4.95 -9.95
N PHE A 128 8.73 -5.02 -10.54
CA PHE A 128 7.51 -4.53 -9.90
C PHE A 128 7.27 -5.24 -8.56
N LEU A 129 7.33 -6.57 -8.50
CA LEU A 129 7.13 -7.31 -7.25
C LEU A 129 8.17 -6.96 -6.17
N ARG A 130 9.43 -6.78 -6.57
CA ARG A 130 10.48 -6.30 -5.65
C ARG A 130 10.18 -4.90 -5.12
N ALA A 131 9.67 -4.00 -5.96
CA ALA A 131 9.27 -2.67 -5.54
C ALA A 131 8.08 -2.71 -4.57
N GLN A 132 7.12 -3.62 -4.77
CA GLN A 132 6.01 -3.80 -3.82
C GLN A 132 6.52 -4.22 -2.43
N ILE A 133 7.52 -5.11 -2.36
CA ILE A 133 8.15 -5.51 -1.09
C ILE A 133 8.84 -4.30 -0.41
N GLU A 134 9.51 -3.42 -1.17
CA GLU A 134 10.08 -2.19 -0.62
C GLU A 134 9.02 -1.22 -0.11
N ILE A 135 7.94 -1.05 -0.87
CA ILE A 135 6.83 -0.19 -0.48
C ILE A 135 6.23 -0.69 0.83
N TRP A 136 6.06 -2.01 0.99
CA TRP A 136 5.64 -2.60 2.25
C TRP A 136 6.57 -2.23 3.41
N ASP A 137 7.88 -2.35 3.23
CA ASP A 137 8.87 -2.03 4.25
C ASP A 137 8.76 -0.58 4.73
N LEU A 138 8.67 0.35 3.76
CA LEU A 138 8.48 1.78 4.01
C LEU A 138 7.15 2.05 4.73
N LEU A 139 6.06 1.39 4.32
CA LEU A 139 4.75 1.56 4.95
C LEU A 139 4.74 1.08 6.41
N VAL A 140 5.40 -0.04 6.72
CA VAL A 140 5.51 -0.53 8.11
C VAL A 140 6.30 0.48 8.95
N HIS A 141 7.44 0.96 8.45
CA HIS A 141 8.23 1.98 9.13
C HIS A 141 7.43 3.26 9.40
N ASP A 142 6.80 3.81 8.36
CA ASP A 142 5.97 5.01 8.43
C ASP A 142 4.79 4.84 9.39
N CYS A 143 4.14 3.68 9.38
CA CYS A 143 2.98 3.40 10.22
C CYS A 143 3.36 3.42 11.71
N VAL A 144 4.47 2.77 12.05
CA VAL A 144 4.98 2.77 13.43
C VAL A 144 5.32 4.17 13.90
N SER A 145 5.96 4.99 13.05
CA SER A 145 6.27 6.38 13.38
C SER A 145 4.99 7.21 13.56
N TYR A 146 4.08 7.12 12.61
CA TYR A 146 2.82 7.86 12.63
C TYR A 146 1.97 7.54 13.87
N LEU A 147 1.83 6.26 14.21
CA LEU A 147 1.05 5.83 15.38
C LEU A 147 1.69 6.32 16.69
N ARG A 148 3.02 6.30 16.79
CA ARG A 148 3.73 6.82 17.96
C ARG A 148 3.43 8.31 18.16
N ASP A 149 3.51 9.11 17.11
CA ASP A 149 3.25 10.55 17.17
C ASP A 149 1.78 10.85 17.46
N ALA A 150 0.85 10.08 16.87
CA ALA A 150 -0.57 10.19 17.16
C ALA A 150 -0.88 9.87 18.63
N LEU A 151 -0.32 8.79 19.17
CA LEU A 151 -0.52 8.39 20.57
C LEU A 151 0.05 9.42 21.55
N GLN A 152 1.22 10.01 21.24
CA GLN A 152 1.79 11.08 22.06
C GLN A 152 0.90 12.32 22.08
N ARG A 153 0.32 12.71 20.94
CA ARG A 153 -0.63 13.84 20.88
C ARG A 153 -1.92 13.56 21.66
N LEU A 154 -2.42 12.33 21.63
CA LEU A 154 -3.60 11.93 22.41
C LEU A 154 -3.33 11.86 23.91
N ALA A 155 -2.09 11.57 24.32
CA ALA A 155 -1.69 11.54 25.72
C ALA A 155 -1.32 12.92 26.28
N ALA A 156 -1.04 13.91 25.42
CA ALA A 156 -0.76 15.26 25.86
C ALA A 156 -2.02 15.88 26.50
N PRO A 157 -1.93 16.47 27.70
CA PRO A 157 -3.07 17.16 28.29
C PRO A 157 -3.54 18.26 27.34
N ALA A 158 -4.86 18.34 27.11
CA ALA A 158 -5.48 19.42 26.36
C ALA A 158 -5.18 20.75 27.08
N GLY A 159 -4.09 21.41 26.69
CA GLY A 159 -3.56 22.57 27.40
C GLY A 159 -2.61 23.38 26.52
N LEU A 160 -3.15 24.48 25.98
CA LEU A 160 -2.45 25.66 25.44
C LEU A 160 -1.78 25.50 24.06
N ASN A 161 -2.57 25.32 23.00
CA ASN A 161 -2.25 25.98 21.73
C ASN A 161 -3.31 27.03 21.46
N GLY A 162 -2.82 28.26 21.30
CA GLY A 162 -3.56 29.50 21.41
C GLY A 162 -4.70 29.62 20.42
N ALA A 163 -5.66 30.44 20.85
CA ALA A 163 -6.53 31.16 19.95
C ALA A 163 -5.69 31.87 18.88
N GLU A 164 -5.52 31.25 17.72
CA GLU A 164 -5.36 31.98 16.49
C GLU A 164 -6.77 32.34 16.03
N THR A 165 -7.30 33.41 16.65
CA THR A 165 -8.35 34.20 16.04
C THR A 165 -7.91 34.48 14.61
N ALA A 166 -8.61 33.86 13.66
CA ALA A 166 -8.61 34.29 12.28
C ALA A 166 -9.12 35.73 12.22
N THR A 167 -8.26 36.69 12.51
CA THR A 167 -8.43 38.07 12.09
C THR A 167 -8.21 38.06 10.58
N MET A 168 -9.29 37.84 9.84
CA MET A 168 -9.38 38.22 8.44
C MET A 168 -9.12 39.73 8.36
N PRO A 169 -8.02 40.22 7.74
CA PRO A 169 -7.92 41.62 7.40
C PRO A 169 -8.91 41.87 6.28
N GLY A 170 -9.96 42.62 6.59
CA GLY A 170 -10.84 43.20 5.58
C GLY A 170 -9.99 44.02 4.61
N ASN A 171 -9.90 43.56 3.37
CA ASN A 171 -9.43 44.36 2.25
C ASN A 171 -10.30 44.06 1.03
N MET A 172 -11.55 44.50 1.09
CA MET A 172 -12.33 44.80 -0.10
C MET A 172 -11.81 46.13 -0.65
N PRO A 173 -11.23 46.19 -1.86
CA PRO A 173 -11.11 47.47 -2.54
C PRO A 173 -12.51 47.98 -2.88
N ALA A 174 -12.82 49.17 -2.40
CA ALA A 174 -14.03 49.91 -2.76
C ALA A 174 -14.09 50.11 -4.28
N ALA A 175 -15.14 49.59 -4.91
CA ALA A 175 -15.52 50.00 -6.25
C ALA A 175 -16.13 51.41 -6.18
N PRO A 176 -15.69 52.38 -7.00
CA PRO A 176 -16.32 53.70 -7.02
C PRO A 176 -17.69 53.60 -7.68
N ALA A 177 -18.70 54.11 -6.97
CA ALA A 177 -20.05 54.33 -7.48
C ALA A 177 -20.01 55.33 -8.64
N GLN A 178 -20.43 54.90 -9.84
CA GLN A 178 -20.87 55.82 -10.89
C GLN A 178 -22.37 56.05 -10.72
N ALA A 179 -22.71 57.31 -10.47
CA ALA A 179 -24.06 57.81 -10.36
C ALA A 179 -24.73 57.93 -11.75
N ALA A 180 -25.97 57.43 -11.80
CA ALA A 180 -27.13 57.96 -12.49
C ALA A 180 -26.98 58.60 -13.88
N ALA A 181 -27.60 57.95 -14.87
CA ALA A 181 -28.38 58.64 -15.90
C ALA A 181 -29.52 57.72 -16.39
N VAL A 182 -30.70 57.87 -15.78
CA VAL A 182 -31.98 57.57 -16.44
C VAL A 182 -32.87 58.78 -16.20
N SER A 183 -33.12 59.52 -17.27
CA SER A 183 -34.17 60.54 -17.37
C SER A 183 -34.92 60.29 -18.67
N ASN A 184 -36.24 60.14 -18.55
CA ASN A 184 -37.31 60.22 -19.55
C ASN A 184 -37.12 59.56 -20.92
#